data_AF-A0A1L9BN95-F1
#
_entry.id   AF-A0A1L9BN95-F1
#
_cell.length_a   1.000
_cell.length_b   1.000
_cell.length_c   1.000
_cell.angle_alpha   90.00
_cell.angle_beta   90.00
_cell.angle_gamma   90.00
#
_symmetry.space_group_name_H-M   'P 1'
#
loop_
_entity.id
_entity.type
_entity.pdbx_description
1 polymer ?
#
loop_
_entity_poly.entity_id
_entity_poly.type
_entity_poly.pdbx_seq_one_letter_code
_entity_poly.pdbx_strand_id
1 'polypeptide(L)'
;MGTVIRIALPLTMWLAAFSAVYGLNGWLCTTGVSSATARTLVAAAVLLAIAMQAGLIWWLRRSDWAAAGPVLRHVALTLGVVALIGTVWTLVPGLMLSRCM
;
A
#
# COMPACT_ATOMS: atom_id res chain seq x y z
N MET A 1 12.50 11.98 -13.36
CA MET A 1 12.06 10.61 -13.00
C MET A 1 11.60 9.91 -14.27
N GLY A 2 12.17 8.75 -14.60
CA GLY A 2 11.83 8.05 -15.85
C GLY A 2 10.41 7.50 -15.84
N THR A 3 9.78 7.41 -17.01
CA THR A 3 8.42 6.88 -17.19
C THR A 3 8.28 5.45 -16.63
N VAL A 4 9.32 4.63 -16.77
CA VAL A 4 9.40 3.27 -16.22
C VAL A 4 9.17 3.26 -14.71
N ILE A 5 9.83 4.17 -13.98
CA ILE A 5 9.68 4.26 -12.52
C ILE A 5 8.23 4.59 -12.15
N ARG A 6 7.61 5.54 -12.85
CA ARG A 6 6.22 5.95 -12.57
C ARG A 6 5.20 4.82 -12.79
N ILE A 7 5.49 3.90 -13.71
CA ILE A 7 4.63 2.74 -13.99
C ILE A 7 4.88 1.60 -12.99
N ALA A 8 6.14 1.37 -12.61
CA ALA A 8 6.49 0.30 -11.66
C ALA A 8 6.11 0.64 -10.21
N LEU A 9 6.17 1.92 -9.84
CA LEU A 9 6.05 2.39 -8.47
C LEU A 9 4.75 1.98 -7.74
N PRO A 10 3.55 2.02 -8.36
CA PRO A 10 2.33 1.61 -7.68
C PRO A 10 2.35 0.18 -7.13
N LEU A 11 2.75 -0.78 -7.96
CA LEU A 11 2.75 -2.20 -7.58
C LEU A 11 3.90 -2.54 -6.64
N THR A 12 5.08 -1.95 -6.81
CA THR A 12 6.20 -2.20 -5.90
C THR A 12 5.93 -1.59 -4.52
N MET A 13 5.30 -0.42 -4.47
CA MET A 13 4.90 0.23 -3.23
C MET A 13 3.79 -0.56 -2.51
N TRP A 14 2.87 -1.17 -3.27
CA TRP A 14 1.88 -2.10 -2.73
C TRP A 14 2.55 -3.32 -2.11
N LEU A 15 3.48 -3.96 -2.83
CA LEU A 15 4.19 -5.15 -2.35
C LEU A 15 5.02 -4.85 -1.09
N ALA A 16 5.70 -3.70 -1.07
CA ALA A 16 6.46 -3.25 0.09
C ALA A 16 5.57 -3.02 1.31
N ALA A 17 4.45 -2.31 1.14
CA ALA A 17 3.49 -2.06 2.21
C ALA A 17 2.86 -3.37 2.74
N PHE A 18 2.48 -4.27 1.83
CA PHE A 18 1.97 -5.59 2.19
C PHE A 18 2.97 -6.36 3.05
N SER A 19 4.21 -6.46 2.58
CA SER A 19 5.29 -7.18 3.28
C SER A 19 5.58 -6.56 4.65
N ALA A 20 5.61 -5.23 4.75
CA ALA A 20 5.85 -4.53 6.00
C ALA A 20 4.73 -4.76 7.02
N VAL A 21 3.46 -4.67 6.61
CA VAL A 21 2.31 -4.87 7.50
C VAL A 21 2.23 -6.33 7.97
N TYR A 22 2.45 -7.29 7.08
CA TYR A 22 2.47 -8.71 7.46
C TYR A 22 3.67 -9.07 8.33
N GLY A 23 4.85 -8.51 8.05
CA GLY A 23 6.04 -8.68 8.88
C GLY A 23 5.86 -8.11 10.28
N LEU A 24 5.34 -6.87 10.38
CA LEU A 24 4.96 -6.24 11.64
C LEU A 24 3.97 -7.12 12.42
N ASN A 25 2.96 -7.66 11.73
CA ASN A 25 1.98 -8.52 12.35
C ASN A 25 2.61 -9.80 12.94
N GLY A 26 3.45 -10.49 12.17
CA GLY A 26 4.14 -11.69 12.64
C GLY A 26 5.05 -11.41 13.83
N TRP A 27 5.76 -10.29 13.81
CA TRP A 27 6.60 -9.84 14.91
C TRP A 27 5.80 -9.47 16.17
N LEU A 28 4.65 -8.79 16.02
CA LEU A 28 3.79 -8.46 17.17
C LEU A 28 3.25 -9.71 17.88
N CYS A 29 3.00 -10.81 17.16
CA CYS A 29 2.56 -12.06 17.78
C CYS A 29 3.65 -12.73 18.65
N THR A 30 4.93 -12.36 18.56
CA THR A 30 6.02 -12.95 19.36
C THR A 30 6.50 -12.05 20.51
N THR A 31 6.09 -10.79 20.54
CA THR A 31 6.63 -9.77 21.48
C THR A 31 5.88 -9.68 22.82
N GLY A 32 4.84 -10.50 23.03
CA GLY A 32 4.05 -10.51 24.27
C GLY A 32 3.22 -9.25 24.52
N VAL A 33 3.13 -8.35 23.53
CA VAL A 33 2.31 -7.14 23.59
C VAL A 33 0.82 -7.48 23.72
N SER A 34 0.06 -6.61 24.38
CA SER A 34 -1.39 -6.81 24.51
C SER A 34 -2.06 -6.87 23.13
N SER A 35 -3.12 -7.68 23.02
CA SER A 35 -3.89 -7.82 21.78
C SER A 35 -4.47 -6.48 21.29
N ALA A 36 -4.85 -5.60 22.22
CA ALA A 36 -5.33 -4.25 21.91
C ALA A 36 -4.22 -3.39 21.27
N THR A 37 -3.02 -3.38 21.86
CA THR A 37 -1.87 -2.63 21.34
C THR A 37 -1.41 -3.18 19.98
N ALA A 38 -1.38 -4.50 19.81
CA ALA A 38 -1.04 -5.10 18.52
C ALA A 38 -2.04 -4.70 17.44
N ARG A 39 -3.34 -4.73 17.73
CA ARG A 39 -4.39 -4.31 16.80
C ARG A 39 -4.27 -2.84 16.42
N THR A 40 -4.00 -1.93 17.36
CA THR A 40 -3.86 -0.50 17.06
C THR A 40 -2.64 -0.21 16.20
N LEU A 41 -1.50 -0.84 16.47
CA LEU A 41 -0.29 -0.70 15.67
C LEU A 41 -0.49 -1.19 14.23
N VAL A 42 -1.10 -2.35 14.06
CA VAL A 42 -1.40 -2.89 12.73
C VAL A 42 -2.42 -2.01 12.02
N ALA A 43 -3.48 -1.56 12.69
CA ALA A 43 -4.47 -0.66 12.10
C ALA A 43 -3.83 0.66 11.63
N ALA A 44 -2.94 1.24 12.43
CA ALA A 44 -2.18 2.43 12.04
C ALA A 44 -1.30 2.17 10.80
N ALA A 45 -0.63 1.02 10.75
CA ALA A 45 0.19 0.63 9.60
C ALA A 45 -0.64 0.43 8.32
N VAL A 46 -1.85 -0.15 8.44
CA VAL A 46 -2.79 -0.29 7.31
C VAL A 46 -3.27 1.08 6.82
N LEU A 47 -3.64 1.98 7.73
CA LEU A 47 -4.04 3.35 7.36
C LEU A 47 -2.90 4.09 6.67
N LEU A 48 -1.67 3.95 7.17
CA LEU A 48 -0.48 4.53 6.55
C LEU A 48 -0.26 3.98 5.14
N ALA A 49 -0.39 2.67 4.93
CA ALA A 49 -0.27 2.04 3.60
C ALA A 49 -1.31 2.57 2.61
N ILE A 50 -2.57 2.73 3.04
CA ILE A 50 -3.65 3.29 2.23
C ILE A 50 -3.35 4.76 1.87
N ALA A 51 -2.94 5.56 2.87
CA ALA A 51 -2.57 6.96 2.66
C ALA A 51 -1.39 7.11 1.69
N MET A 52 -0.39 6.22 1.78
CA MET A 52 0.76 6.17 0.88
C MET A 52 0.32 5.95 -0.58
N GLN A 53 -0.61 5.00 -0.81
CA GLN A 53 -1.13 4.73 -2.15
C GLN A 53 -1.98 5.88 -2.70
N ALA A 54 -2.84 6.48 -1.86
CA ALA A 54 -3.63 7.64 -2.25
C ALA A 54 -2.73 8.84 -2.60
N GLY A 55 -1.69 9.08 -1.80
CA GLY A 55 -0.68 10.11 -2.05
C GLY A 55 0.08 9.87 -3.35
N LEU A 56 0.45 8.61 -3.64
CA LEU A 56 1.09 8.24 -4.90
C LEU A 56 0.19 8.53 -6.11
N ILE A 57 -1.08 8.14 -6.07
CA ILE A 57 -2.04 8.44 -7.15
C ILE A 57 -2.16 9.95 -7.35
N TRP A 58 -2.27 10.72 -6.27
CA TRP A 58 -2.36 12.17 -6.34
C TRP A 58 -1.11 12.80 -6.98
N TRP A 59 0.08 12.30 -6.63
CA TRP A 59 1.34 12.72 -7.23
C TRP A 59 1.43 12.34 -8.72
N LEU A 60 1.01 11.13 -9.10
CA LEU A 60 0.97 10.70 -10.51
C LEU A 60 0.01 11.56 -11.35
N ARG A 61 -1.11 12.00 -10.78
CA ARG A 61 -2.06 12.90 -11.45
C ARG A 61 -1.47 14.28 -11.76
N ARG A 62 -0.58 14.78 -10.90
CA ARG A 62 0.09 16.09 -11.04
C ARG A 62 1.42 16.03 -11.78
N SER A 63 1.95 14.84 -12.02
CA SER A 63 3.20 14.66 -12.74
C SER A 63 3.07 15.10 -14.20
N ASP A 64 4.13 15.69 -14.76
CA ASP A 64 4.17 16.04 -16.18
C ASP A 64 4.37 14.78 -17.05
N TRP A 65 3.43 14.53 -17.96
CA TRP A 65 3.42 13.39 -18.87
C TRP A 65 3.69 13.77 -20.34
N ALA A 66 4.07 15.01 -20.64
CA ALA A 66 4.26 15.50 -22.00
C ALA A 66 5.20 14.61 -22.83
N ALA A 67 6.30 14.14 -22.23
CA ALA A 67 7.27 13.27 -22.90
C ALA A 67 6.84 11.79 -23.01
N ALA A 68 5.85 11.34 -22.25
CA ALA A 68 5.42 9.94 -22.16
C ALA A 68 4.10 9.66 -22.92
N GLY A 69 3.29 10.69 -23.16
CA GLY A 69 2.00 10.58 -23.84
C GLY A 69 0.84 10.15 -22.93
N PRO A 70 -0.41 10.29 -23.43
CA PRO A 70 -1.63 10.10 -22.65
C PRO A 70 -1.89 8.64 -22.26
N VAL A 71 -1.41 7.67 -23.06
CA VAL A 71 -1.61 6.23 -22.78
C VAL A 71 -0.84 5.80 -21.54
N LEU A 72 0.44 6.16 -21.44
CA LEU A 72 1.27 5.79 -20.29
C LEU A 72 0.79 6.45 -18.99
N ARG A 73 0.25 7.68 -19.08
CA ARG A 73 -0.45 8.31 -17.96
C ARG A 73 -1.65 7.49 -17.49
N HIS A 74 -2.49 7.03 -18.42
CA HIS A 74 -3.64 6.18 -18.07
C HIS A 74 -3.19 4.87 -17.43
N VAL A 75 -2.19 4.19 -18.01
CA VAL A 75 -1.65 2.94 -17.44
C VAL A 75 -1.15 3.15 -16.02
N ALA A 76 -0.34 4.18 -15.77
CA ALA A 76 0.20 4.46 -14.43
C ALA A 76 -0.90 4.77 -13.41
N LEU A 77 -1.93 5.54 -13.79
CA LEU A 77 -3.06 5.85 -12.91
C LEU A 77 -3.92 4.61 -12.63
N THR A 78 -4.17 3.78 -13.64
CA THR A 78 -4.89 2.50 -13.47
C THR A 78 -4.12 1.57 -12.53
N LEU A 79 -2.80 1.45 -12.70
CA LEU A 79 -1.96 0.68 -11.77
C LEU A 79 -2.00 1.25 -10.36
N GLY A 80 -2.03 2.58 -10.21
CA GLY A 80 -2.28 3.26 -8.93
C GLY A 80 -3.59 2.83 -8.27
N VAL A 81 -4.70 2.86 -9.02
CA VAL A 81 -6.01 2.46 -8.51
C VAL A 81 -6.04 0.97 -8.15
N VAL A 82 -5.48 0.10 -9.00
CA VAL A 82 -5.37 -1.34 -8.74
C VAL A 82 -4.55 -1.59 -7.48
N ALA A 83 -3.42 -0.90 -7.30
CA ALA A 83 -2.60 -0.99 -6.10
C ALA A 83 -3.36 -0.56 -4.84
N LEU A 84 -4.13 0.53 -4.91
CA LEU A 84 -4.96 1.00 -3.79
C LEU A 84 -6.05 -0.03 -3.42
N ILE A 85 -6.79 -0.53 -4.41
CA ILE A 85 -7.82 -1.57 -4.19
C ILE A 85 -7.17 -2.82 -3.62
N GLY A 86 -6.04 -3.23 -4.17
CA GLY A 86 -5.24 -4.35 -3.68
C GLY A 86 -4.83 -4.16 -2.22
N THR A 87 -4.37 -2.97 -1.81
CA THR A 87 -4.02 -2.67 -0.40
C THR A 87 -5.23 -2.86 0.50
N VAL A 88 -6.38 -2.30 0.12
CA VAL A 88 -7.61 -2.41 0.92
C VAL A 88 -8.02 -3.88 1.04
N TRP A 89 -8.05 -4.59 -0.09
CA TRP A 89 -8.50 -5.97 -0.15
C TRP A 89 -7.59 -6.94 0.62
N THR A 90 -6.27 -6.73 0.62
CA THR A 90 -5.36 -7.65 1.31
C THR A 90 -5.16 -7.31 2.78
N LEU A 91 -5.18 -6.03 3.16
CA LEU A 91 -4.84 -5.62 4.51
C LEU A 91 -6.04 -5.51 5.46
N VAL A 92 -7.20 -5.09 4.95
CA VAL A 92 -8.39 -4.86 5.79
C VAL A 92 -8.99 -6.16 6.33
N PRO A 93 -9.19 -7.23 5.52
CA PRO A 93 -9.71 -8.50 6.05
C PRO A 93 -8.82 -9.09 7.13
N GLY A 94 -7.50 -8.91 6.99
CA GLY A 94 -6.57 -9.30 8.03
C GLY A 94 -6.97 -8.72 9.39
N LEU A 95 -7.42 -7.46 9.49
CA LEU A 95 -7.71 -6.80 10.78
C LEU A 95 -8.87 -7.46 11.53
N MET A 96 -9.75 -8.15 10.81
CA MET A 96 -10.94 -8.82 11.34
C MET A 96 -10.66 -10.26 11.79
N LEU A 97 -9.66 -10.92 11.20
CA LEU A 97 -9.30 -12.30 11.53
C LEU A 97 -8.48 -12.36 12.83
N SER A 98 -8.75 -13.34 13.69
CA SER A 98 -7.96 -13.64 14.89
C SER A 98 -6.51 -13.95 14.47
N ARG A 99 -5.55 -13.06 14.79
CA ARG A 99 -4.24 -13.07 14.12
C ARG A 99 -3.11 -13.81 14.82
N CYS A 100 -3.18 -13.94 16.14
CA CYS A 100 -2.20 -14.72 16.90
C CYS A 100 -2.97 -15.92 17.44
N MET A 101 -2.79 -17.07 16.80
CA MET A 101 -3.25 -18.35 17.31
C MET A 101 -2.26 -18.89 18.31
#